data_AF-A0AAV6GHV3-F1
#
_entry.id   AF-A0AAV6GHV3-F1
#
_cell.length_a   1.000
_cell.length_b   1.000
_cell.length_c   1.000
_cell.angle_alpha   90.00
_cell.angle_beta   90.00
_cell.angle_gamma   90.00
#
_symmetry.space_group_name_H-M   'P 1'
#
loop_
_entity.id
_entity.type
_entity.pdbx_description
1 polymer ?
#
loop_
_entity_poly.entity_id
_entity_poly.type
_entity_poly.pdbx_seq_one_letter_code
_entity_poly.pdbx_strand_id
1 'polypeptide(L)'
;MYLNYWVESSIFPVVVLPALCHLTRVMVPSDDDPVYVVKFKNTFTADFARRKESTNLPWLKIATVCDPRFKDLKCLPKDERNEVWASVRNLMLEEKPAKASLSEKTETTPAKKQKSSFR
;
A
#
# COMPACT_ATOMS: atom_id res chain seq x y z
N MET A 1 -21.23 -3.66 6.31
CA MET A 1 -19.84 -3.80 6.81
C MET A 1 -19.21 -5.16 6.45
N TYR A 2 -19.46 -5.72 5.26
CA TYR A 2 -18.88 -7.01 4.85
C TYR A 2 -17.95 -6.93 3.63
N LEU A 3 -17.95 -5.82 2.88
CA LEU A 3 -17.05 -5.65 1.74
C LEU A 3 -15.59 -5.36 2.13
N ASN A 4 -15.35 -4.79 3.31
CA ASN A 4 -13.99 -4.40 3.72
C ASN A 4 -13.15 -5.59 4.22
N TYR A 5 -13.79 -6.61 4.81
CA TYR A 5 -13.10 -7.82 5.29
C TYR A 5 -12.59 -8.72 4.16
N TRP A 6 -13.25 -8.71 3.01
CA TRP A 6 -12.84 -9.52 1.85
C TRP A 6 -11.58 -8.97 1.16
N VAL A 7 -11.30 -7.67 1.27
CA VAL A 7 -10.08 -7.06 0.73
C VAL A 7 -8.87 -7.38 1.61
N GLU A 8 -9.06 -7.49 2.93
CA GLU A 8 -7.97 -7.80 3.89
C GLU A 8 -7.53 -9.26 3.88
N SER A 9 -8.42 -10.20 3.50
CA SER A 9 -8.11 -11.64 3.43
C SER A 9 -7.85 -12.17 2.01
N SER A 10 -7.95 -11.31 1.00
CA SER A 10 -7.77 -11.72 -0.40
C SER A 10 -6.31 -11.64 -0.82
N ILE A 11 -5.73 -12.77 -1.25
CA ILE A 11 -4.45 -12.85 -2.00
C ILE A 11 -4.58 -12.19 -3.40
N PHE A 12 -5.76 -11.70 -3.77
CA PHE A 12 -6.02 -11.15 -5.09
C PHE A 12 -5.27 -9.85 -5.44
N PRO A 13 -5.11 -8.84 -4.54
CA PRO A 13 -4.44 -7.59 -4.90
C PRO A 13 -2.96 -7.77 -5.25
N VAL A 14 -2.30 -8.77 -4.67
CA VAL A 14 -0.84 -8.96 -4.80
C VAL A 14 -0.42 -9.56 -6.14
N VAL A 15 -1.33 -10.27 -6.82
CA VAL A 15 -1.10 -10.83 -8.16
C VAL A 15 -1.52 -9.88 -9.28
N VAL A 16 -2.36 -8.88 -8.97
CA VAL A 16 -2.88 -7.94 -9.97
C VAL A 16 -1.76 -7.09 -10.56
N LEU A 17 -0.89 -6.48 -9.75
CA LEU A 17 0.20 -5.65 -10.28
C LEU A 17 1.18 -6.44 -11.17
N PRO A 18 1.71 -7.61 -10.76
CA PRO A 18 2.53 -8.44 -11.64
C PRO A 18 1.82 -8.77 -12.97
N ALA A 19 0.53 -9.10 -12.94
CA ALA A 19 -0.25 -9.39 -14.13
C ALA A 19 -0.39 -8.17 -15.05
N LEU A 20 -0.69 -6.99 -14.49
CA LEU A 20 -0.79 -5.73 -15.24
C LEU A 20 0.55 -5.36 -15.90
N CYS A 21 1.66 -5.48 -15.17
CA CYS A 21 3.00 -5.23 -15.71
C CYS A 21 3.35 -6.21 -16.83
N HIS A 22 3.05 -7.50 -16.63
CA HIS A 22 3.27 -8.51 -17.66
C HIS A 22 2.46 -8.22 -18.93
N LEU A 23 1.18 -7.88 -18.77
CA LEU A 23 0.29 -7.56 -19.87
C LEU A 23 0.77 -6.34 -20.65
N THR A 24 1.20 -5.29 -19.95
CA THR A 24 1.77 -4.08 -20.57
C THR A 24 3.00 -4.43 -21.41
N ARG A 25 3.83 -5.38 -20.96
CA ARG A 25 5.03 -5.80 -21.69
C ARG A 25 4.71 -6.65 -22.92
N VAL A 26 3.75 -7.58 -22.82
CA VAL A 26 3.39 -8.49 -23.92
C VAL A 26 2.61 -7.77 -25.03
N MET A 27 1.86 -6.73 -24.67
CA MET A 27 1.03 -5.97 -25.60
C MET A 27 1.80 -4.87 -26.35
N VAL A 28 3.11 -4.73 -26.14
CA VAL A 28 3.94 -3.88 -26.99
C VAL A 28 3.98 -4.47 -28.41
N PRO A 29 3.61 -3.71 -29.45
CA PRO A 29 3.74 -4.15 -30.83
C PRO A 29 5.20 -4.43 -31.18
N SER A 30 5.42 -5.47 -31.96
CA SER A 30 6.72 -5.87 -32.52
C SER A 30 6.64 -5.82 -34.04
N ASP A 31 7.78 -5.57 -34.69
CA ASP A 31 7.89 -5.62 -36.16
C ASP A 31 7.61 -7.02 -36.73
N ASP A 32 7.73 -8.06 -35.92
CA ASP A 32 7.41 -9.45 -36.27
C ASP A 32 5.89 -9.74 -36.19
N ASP A 33 5.09 -8.84 -35.62
CA ASP A 33 3.65 -9.04 -35.48
C ASP A 33 2.94 -8.87 -36.83
N PRO A 34 2.00 -9.76 -37.18
CA PRO A 34 1.09 -9.53 -38.29
C PRO A 34 0.30 -8.22 -38.11
N VAL A 35 -0.04 -7.55 -39.22
CA VAL A 35 -0.75 -6.25 -39.22
C VAL A 35 -1.99 -6.25 -38.33
N TYR A 36 -2.76 -7.34 -38.31
CA TYR A 36 -3.95 -7.44 -37.46
C TYR A 36 -3.61 -7.51 -35.96
N VAL A 37 -2.50 -8.15 -35.59
CA VAL A 37 -2.00 -8.23 -34.21
C VAL A 37 -1.53 -6.86 -33.75
N VAL A 38 -0.80 -6.12 -34.59
CA VAL A 38 -0.39 -4.73 -34.30
C VAL A 38 -1.60 -3.86 -34.02
N LYS A 39 -2.64 -3.94 -34.86
CA LYS A 39 -3.89 -3.17 -34.67
C LYS A 39 -4.60 -3.55 -33.37
N PHE A 40 -4.65 -4.84 -33.06
CA PHE A 40 -5.21 -5.33 -31.79
C PHE A 40 -4.41 -4.80 -30.60
N LYS A 41 -3.09 -5.00 -30.57
CA LYS A 41 -2.20 -4.57 -29.49
C LYS A 41 -2.29 -3.07 -29.24
N ASN A 42 -2.33 -2.25 -30.28
CA ASN A 42 -2.52 -0.80 -30.18
C ASN A 42 -3.86 -0.43 -29.55
N THR A 43 -4.95 -1.04 -30.04
CA THR A 43 -6.30 -0.78 -29.54
C THR A 43 -6.44 -1.22 -28.08
N PHE A 44 -5.91 -2.40 -27.76
CA PHE A 44 -5.89 -2.96 -26.43
C PHE A 44 -5.10 -2.07 -25.47
N THR A 45 -3.88 -1.64 -25.86
CA THR A 45 -3.02 -0.81 -25.00
C THR A 45 -3.65 0.54 -24.72
N ALA A 46 -4.33 1.15 -25.71
CA ALA A 46 -5.06 2.40 -25.51
C ALA A 46 -6.24 2.24 -24.53
N ASP A 47 -7.07 1.19 -24.69
CA ASP A 47 -8.16 0.90 -23.76
C ASP A 47 -7.65 0.57 -22.36
N PHE A 48 -6.57 -0.21 -22.29
CA PHE A 48 -5.94 -0.60 -21.04
C PHE A 48 -5.36 0.59 -20.28
N ALA A 49 -4.67 1.51 -20.96
CA ALA A 49 -4.17 2.74 -20.34
C ALA A 49 -5.29 3.56 -19.69
N ARG A 50 -6.40 3.76 -20.40
CA ARG A 50 -7.60 4.44 -19.89
C ARG A 50 -8.17 3.76 -18.63
N ARG A 51 -8.23 2.42 -18.62
CA ARG A 51 -8.72 1.69 -17.44
C ARG A 51 -7.73 1.70 -16.28
N LYS A 52 -6.41 1.72 -16.57
CA LYS A 52 -5.36 1.79 -15.56
C LYS A 52 -5.48 3.06 -14.70
N GLU A 53 -5.88 4.19 -15.30
CA GLU A 53 -6.11 5.46 -14.59
C GLU A 53 -7.21 5.34 -13.52
N SER A 54 -8.23 4.52 -13.76
CA SER A 54 -9.31 4.27 -12.78
C SER A 54 -8.90 3.33 -11.63
N THR A 55 -7.72 2.71 -11.72
CA THR A 55 -7.22 1.75 -10.74
C THR A 55 -6.39 2.46 -9.68
N ASN A 56 -6.56 2.08 -8.40
CA ASN A 56 -5.69 2.55 -7.32
C ASN A 56 -4.30 1.88 -7.39
N LEU A 57 -3.47 2.37 -8.31
CA LEU A 57 -2.14 1.84 -8.56
C LEU A 57 -1.20 1.95 -7.33
N PRO A 58 -1.20 3.04 -6.53
CA PRO A 58 -0.41 3.11 -5.31
C PRO A 58 -0.74 1.98 -4.33
N TRP A 59 -2.03 1.68 -4.12
CA TRP A 59 -2.46 0.61 -3.23
C TRP A 59 -2.05 -0.77 -3.74
N LEU A 60 -2.17 -1.02 -5.05
CA LEU A 60 -1.70 -2.28 -5.65
C LEU A 60 -0.18 -2.46 -5.48
N LYS A 61 0.61 -1.40 -5.61
CA LYS A 61 2.05 -1.42 -5.36
C LYS A 61 2.38 -1.80 -3.93
N ILE A 62 1.72 -1.17 -2.96
CA ILE A 62 1.88 -1.48 -1.53
C ILE A 62 1.48 -2.93 -1.23
N ALA A 63 0.30 -3.35 -1.69
CA ALA A 63 -0.19 -4.72 -1.48
C ALA A 63 0.79 -5.76 -2.04
N THR A 64 1.33 -5.52 -3.23
CA THR A 64 2.29 -6.42 -3.88
C THR A 64 3.59 -6.57 -3.08
N VAL A 65 4.08 -5.51 -2.43
CA VAL A 65 5.26 -5.59 -1.54
C VAL A 65 5.00 -6.48 -0.32
N CYS A 66 3.78 -6.46 0.20
CA CYS A 66 3.41 -7.27 1.36
C CYS A 66 3.43 -8.77 1.08
N ASP A 67 3.45 -9.21 -0.19
CA ASP A 67 3.65 -10.61 -0.54
C ASP A 67 5.16 -10.95 -0.64
N PRO A 68 5.67 -11.91 0.16
CA PRO A 68 7.08 -12.29 0.14
C PRO A 68 7.62 -12.71 -1.23
N ARG A 69 6.76 -13.22 -2.13
CA ARG A 69 7.13 -13.62 -3.49
C ARG A 69 7.45 -12.43 -4.38
N PHE A 70 6.93 -11.24 -4.06
CA PHE A 70 7.05 -10.04 -4.88
C PHE A 70 7.78 -8.88 -4.17
N LYS A 71 8.40 -9.11 -3.01
CA LYS A 71 9.18 -8.12 -2.25
C LYS A 71 10.22 -7.35 -3.07
N ASP A 72 10.79 -7.98 -4.10
CA ASP A 72 11.82 -7.37 -4.96
C ASP A 72 11.22 -6.40 -6.00
N LEU A 73 9.89 -6.37 -6.15
CA LEU A 73 9.13 -5.56 -7.10
C LEU A 73 9.74 -5.58 -8.52
N LYS A 74 10.18 -6.75 -8.98
CA LYS A 74 10.84 -6.91 -10.29
C LYS A 74 9.97 -6.46 -11.46
N CYS A 75 8.65 -6.41 -11.27
CA CYS A 75 7.67 -5.91 -12.23
C CYS A 75 7.67 -4.37 -12.39
N LEU A 76 8.32 -3.62 -11.49
CA LEU A 76 8.44 -2.16 -11.53
C LEU A 76 9.85 -1.71 -11.92
N PRO A 77 10.02 -0.52 -12.54
CA PRO A 77 11.31 0.12 -12.71
C PRO A 77 12.01 0.36 -11.38
N LYS A 78 13.35 0.35 -11.35
CA LYS A 78 14.13 0.49 -10.10
C LYS A 78 13.78 1.75 -9.33
N ASP A 79 13.56 2.86 -10.01
CA ASP A 79 13.26 4.16 -9.40
C ASP A 79 11.93 4.13 -8.63
N GLU A 80 10.90 3.49 -9.20
CA GLU A 80 9.59 3.34 -8.56
C GLU A 80 9.63 2.41 -7.33
N ARG A 81 10.54 1.45 -7.28
CA ARG A 81 10.61 0.50 -6.14
C ARG A 81 10.96 1.24 -4.84
N ASN A 82 11.89 2.18 -4.92
CA ASN A 82 12.33 2.94 -3.76
C ASN A 82 11.19 3.80 -3.20
N GLU A 83 10.38 4.39 -4.08
CA GLU A 83 9.21 5.17 -3.71
C GLU A 83 8.17 4.29 -2.98
N VAL A 84 7.86 3.11 -3.51
CA VAL A 84 6.91 2.19 -2.87
C VAL A 84 7.39 1.78 -1.49
N TRP A 85 8.67 1.43 -1.34
CA TRP A 85 9.25 1.10 -0.03
C TRP A 85 9.26 2.29 0.94
N ALA A 86 9.39 3.53 0.44
CA ALA A 86 9.21 4.72 1.27
C ALA A 86 7.75 4.87 1.73
N SER A 87 6.77 4.68 0.85
CA SER A 87 5.34 4.72 1.20
C SER A 87 4.98 3.66 2.25
N VAL A 88 5.47 2.42 2.10
CA VAL A 88 5.26 1.35 3.10
C VAL A 88 5.83 1.74 4.45
N ARG A 89 7.07 2.26 4.49
CA ARG A 89 7.69 2.72 5.74
C ARG A 89 6.89 3.85 6.40
N ASN A 90 6.41 4.80 5.63
CA ASN A 90 5.58 5.89 6.15
C ASN A 90 4.28 5.35 6.73
N LEU A 91 3.59 4.44 6.05
CA LEU A 91 2.38 3.79 6.59
C LEU A 91 2.65 3.10 7.94
N MET A 92 3.77 2.39 8.07
CA MET A 92 4.14 1.75 9.34
C MET A 92 4.52 2.73 10.44
N LEU A 93 5.00 3.93 10.09
CA LEU A 93 5.31 4.99 11.05
C LEU A 93 4.05 5.75 11.49
N GLU A 94 3.11 5.99 10.58
CA GLU A 94 1.79 6.59 10.84
C GLU A 94 0.90 5.66 11.68
N GLU A 95 1.03 4.33 11.53
CA GLU A 95 0.32 3.34 12.36
C GLU A 95 0.90 3.18 13.77
N LYS A 96 2.01 3.81 14.12
CA LYS A 96 2.42 3.87 15.54
C LYS A 96 1.36 4.69 16.29
N PRO A 97 0.57 4.10 17.20
CA PRO A 97 -0.26 4.92 18.04
C PRO A 97 0.66 5.85 18.83
N ALA A 98 0.21 7.09 19.04
CA ALA A 98 0.63 7.93 20.14
C ALA A 98 0.32 7.21 21.47
N LYS A 99 1.05 6.13 21.77
CA LYS A 99 1.12 5.48 23.09
C LYS A 99 2.45 5.89 23.71
N ALA A 100 2.55 7.18 24.02
CA ALA A 100 3.56 7.73 24.90
C ALA A 100 2.99 8.95 25.63
N SER A 101 1.86 8.79 26.32
CA SER A 101 1.45 9.67 27.42
C SER A 101 0.33 9.03 28.24
N LEU A 102 0.58 7.85 28.79
CA LEU A 102 -0.14 7.39 29.98
C LEU A 102 0.86 6.82 30.98
N SER A 103 1.54 7.73 31.67
CA SER A 103 1.99 7.53 33.05
C SER A 103 2.29 8.90 33.65
N GLU A 104 1.97 9.04 34.93
CA GLU A 104 2.08 10.25 35.76
C GLU A 104 1.01 11.33 35.57
N LYS A 105 -0.19 11.02 36.06
CA LYS A 105 -0.87 11.99 36.92
C LYS A 105 -1.31 11.32 38.21
N THR A 106 -0.41 11.39 39.18
CA THR A 106 -0.63 11.11 40.59
C THR A 106 -1.89 11.80 41.07
N GLU A 107 -2.62 11.05 41.88
CA GLU A 107 -3.92 11.35 42.45
C GLU A 107 -3.96 12.70 43.17
N THR A 108 -5.06 13.41 42.87
CA THR A 108 -5.81 14.35 43.70
C THR A 108 -5.22 14.75 45.06
N THR A 109 -4.78 16.00 45.17
CA THR A 109 -4.80 16.77 46.42
C THR A 109 -6.23 16.98 46.93
N PRO A 110 -6.43 17.01 48.26
CA PRO A 110 -7.08 18.19 48.83
C PRO A 110 -6.30 18.74 50.04
N ALA A 111 -6.17 20.06 50.06
CA ALA A 111 -5.57 20.82 51.15
C ALA A 111 -6.55 21.00 52.34
N LYS A 112 -6.07 20.84 53.58
CA LYS A 112 -6.32 21.78 54.70
C LYS A 112 -5.54 21.40 55.98
N LYS A 113 -4.78 22.37 56.49
CA LYS A 113 -4.05 22.40 57.76
C LYS A 113 -4.98 22.16 58.97
N GLN A 114 -4.50 21.46 60.01
CA GLN A 114 -4.64 21.88 61.41
C GLN A 114 -3.62 21.17 62.33
N LYS A 115 -3.26 21.86 63.42
CA LYS A 115 -2.12 21.64 64.33
C LYS A 115 -2.39 20.58 65.41
N SER A 116 -1.29 20.11 66.02
CA SER A 116 -1.05 19.93 67.47
C SER A 116 -0.79 18.52 68.02
N SER A 117 0.43 18.37 68.56
CA SER A 117 0.84 17.96 69.92
C SER A 117 0.49 16.59 70.53
N PHE A 118 1.50 16.08 71.28
CA PHE A 118 1.54 14.95 72.24
C PHE A 118 1.49 13.55 71.59
N ARG A 119 2.35 12.60 71.95
CA ARG A 119 2.94 12.25 73.25
C ARG A 119 4.26 11.50 73.07
#